data_AF-A0A6I1I3N9-F1
#
_entry.id   AF-A0A6I1I3N9-F1
#
_cell.length_a   1.000
_cell.length_b   1.000
_cell.length_c   1.000
_cell.angle_alpha   90.00
_cell.angle_beta   90.00
_cell.angle_gamma   90.00
#
_symmetry.space_group_name_H-M   'P 1'
#
loop_
_entity.id
_entity.type
_entity.pdbx_description
1 polymer ?
#
loop_
_entity_poly.entity_id
_entity_poly.type
_entity_poly.pdbx_seq_one_letter_code
_entity_poly.pdbx_strand_id
1 'polypeptide(L)'
;MPKNKRPVPRKSANTPEDKDESVTRMLCTMALNLAEQEDSESQGTVLAEQAVEFGRLIRKALNQKKDEILYDAIERAKYEDVGAYQYLRSHIEEAASISVIRRDNAPSMEINAFVVPLLVQSTGGLKQADSFQDQDAFEALVKSFQQSQLESAKAKVVLMSHAYDLDEIDRITYSHLHEMVRDAYSSMTDKKIVATPGLESSIVGWSETAFGPQDTAVELRFLLGFALKRVDDPFYAEPKDEAALDAWFDARMARYQQWTTEVGELVKRCLAPAGNALEVSFLYQDLFHGGKEQGLNEYAMLQMMSGINHALAENNVAAADVSVVVGPADEHGEMLLRVNVTAAGGQLLHSADKPLDLAADLQDEVDDICDALATIGVTQLSVALRFDAQGQPVEAQAYRAA
;
A
#
# COMPACT_ATOMS: atom_id res chain seq x y z
N MET A 1 48.72 45.98 30.34
CA MET A 1 47.71 45.03 30.87
C MET A 1 47.02 44.36 29.70
N PRO A 2 47.14 43.03 29.49
CA PRO A 2 46.43 42.36 28.41
C PRO A 2 44.99 42.05 28.84
N LYS A 3 44.01 42.50 28.04
CA LYS A 3 42.58 42.19 28.23
C LYS A 3 42.32 40.73 27.82
N ASN A 4 42.42 39.80 28.75
CA ASN A 4 41.90 38.44 28.55
C ASN A 4 40.36 38.46 28.64
N LYS A 5 39.70 38.56 27.48
CA LYS A 5 38.28 38.19 27.38
C LYS A 5 38.20 36.66 27.51
N ARG A 6 37.56 36.18 28.58
CA ARG A 6 37.20 34.76 28.71
C ARG A 6 36.27 34.37 27.56
N PRO A 7 36.39 33.17 26.97
CA PRO A 7 35.45 32.70 25.96
C PRO A 7 34.05 32.67 26.57
N VAL A 8 33.06 33.21 25.85
CA VAL A 8 31.66 33.07 26.20
C VAL A 8 31.33 31.57 26.18
N PRO A 9 30.60 31.02 27.19
CA PRO A 9 30.19 29.62 27.16
C PRO A 9 29.42 29.35 25.86
N ARG A 10 29.85 28.35 25.08
CA ARG A 10 29.06 27.89 23.94
C ARG A 10 27.68 27.51 24.49
N LYS A 11 26.61 28.10 23.93
CA LYS A 11 25.25 27.59 24.10
C LYS A 11 25.32 26.08 23.89
N SER A 12 24.77 25.31 24.83
CA SER A 12 24.59 23.87 24.69
C SER A 12 24.05 23.59 23.29
N ALA A 13 24.82 22.86 22.48
CA ALA A 13 24.34 22.42 21.19
C ALA A 13 23.20 21.44 21.45
N ASN A 14 22.01 21.68 20.88
CA ASN A 14 20.91 20.72 20.88
C ASN A 14 21.43 19.36 20.43
N THR A 15 21.07 18.30 21.14
CA THR A 15 21.50 16.94 20.78
C THR A 15 20.88 16.53 19.43
N PRO A 16 21.40 15.49 18.77
CA PRO A 16 20.75 14.94 17.57
C PRO A 16 19.29 14.55 17.82
N GLU A 17 18.98 13.99 19.00
CA GLU A 17 17.63 13.59 19.38
C GLU A 17 16.70 14.80 19.52
N ASP A 18 17.15 15.90 20.15
CA ASP A 18 16.38 17.14 20.26
C ASP A 18 16.03 17.74 18.88
N LYS A 19 16.91 17.53 17.89
CA LYS A 19 16.68 18.01 16.53
C LYS A 19 15.68 17.15 15.79
N ASP A 20 15.76 15.83 15.96
CA ASP A 20 14.88 14.89 15.29
C ASP A 20 13.45 15.05 15.83
N GLU A 21 13.28 15.16 17.15
CA GLU A 21 11.98 15.50 17.75
C GLU A 21 11.45 16.86 17.26
N SER A 22 12.32 17.86 17.12
CA SER A 22 11.93 19.16 16.58
C SER A 22 11.46 19.07 15.13
N VAL A 23 12.03 18.18 14.31
CA VAL A 23 11.60 17.97 12.92
C VAL A 23 10.27 17.22 12.89
N THR A 24 10.12 16.17 13.68
CA THR A 24 8.85 15.42 13.82
C THR A 24 7.70 16.37 14.16
N ARG A 25 7.84 17.19 15.22
CA ARG A 25 6.82 18.17 15.60
C ARG A 25 6.52 19.18 14.50
N MET A 26 7.55 19.63 13.78
CA MET A 26 7.40 20.59 12.68
C MET A 26 6.59 20.00 11.52
N LEU A 27 6.82 18.73 11.16
CA LEU A 27 6.05 18.03 10.15
C LEU A 27 4.57 17.92 10.53
N CYS A 28 4.25 17.49 11.76
CA CYS A 28 2.86 17.40 12.24
C CYS A 28 2.16 18.77 12.21
N THR A 29 2.79 19.80 12.77
CA THR A 29 2.19 21.15 12.79
C THR A 29 2.00 21.72 11.38
N MET A 30 2.95 21.45 10.46
CA MET A 30 2.80 21.89 9.07
C MET A 30 1.65 21.16 8.37
N ALA A 31 1.51 19.85 8.59
CA ALA A 31 0.42 19.06 8.02
C ALA A 31 -0.95 19.53 8.52
N LEU A 32 -1.10 19.77 9.83
CA LEU A 32 -2.35 20.29 10.41
C LEU A 32 -2.73 21.64 9.77
N ASN A 33 -1.80 22.59 9.73
CA ASN A 33 -2.05 23.90 9.14
C ASN A 33 -2.38 23.83 7.64
N LEU A 34 -1.79 22.89 6.91
CA LEU A 34 -2.03 22.72 5.47
C LEU A 34 -3.38 22.05 5.20
N ALA A 35 -3.74 21.03 6.00
CA ALA A 35 -5.03 20.34 5.92
C ALA A 35 -6.21 21.26 6.27
N GLU A 36 -6.10 22.08 7.31
CA GLU A 36 -7.19 23.00 7.72
C GLU A 36 -7.43 24.16 6.74
N GLN A 37 -6.45 24.50 5.89
CA GLN A 37 -6.47 25.71 5.08
C GLN A 37 -6.57 25.48 3.58
N GLU A 38 -6.80 24.24 3.15
CA GLU A 38 -6.94 23.87 1.74
C GLU A 38 -8.07 24.66 1.02
N ASP A 39 -9.10 25.09 1.76
CA ASP A 39 -10.24 25.87 1.27
C ASP A 39 -10.12 27.41 1.44
N SER A 40 -9.03 27.93 2.00
CA SER A 40 -8.92 29.36 2.32
C SER A 40 -8.23 30.17 1.22
N GLU A 41 -9.00 30.83 0.34
CA GLU A 41 -8.50 31.72 -0.72
C GLU A 41 -7.65 32.92 -0.21
N SER A 42 -7.64 33.17 1.11
CA SER A 42 -7.11 34.40 1.71
C SER A 42 -5.63 34.36 2.13
N GLN A 43 -4.95 33.21 2.07
CA GLN A 43 -3.55 33.05 2.52
C GLN A 43 -2.60 32.36 1.52
N GLY A 44 -2.93 32.38 0.22
CA GLY A 44 -2.29 31.55 -0.80
C GLY A 44 -0.75 31.62 -0.88
N THR A 45 -0.11 32.78 -0.64
CA THR A 45 1.36 32.88 -0.75
C THR A 45 2.11 32.28 0.44
N VAL A 46 1.60 32.45 1.66
CA VAL A 46 2.23 31.91 2.88
C VAL A 46 2.07 30.39 2.93
N LEU A 47 0.88 29.90 2.56
CA LEU A 47 0.59 28.49 2.44
C LEU A 47 1.45 27.82 1.36
N ALA A 48 1.64 28.46 0.21
CA ALA A 48 2.52 27.94 -0.84
C ALA A 48 3.99 27.81 -0.37
N GLU A 49 4.51 28.80 0.36
CA GLU A 49 5.86 28.72 0.94
C GLU A 49 5.97 27.59 1.97
N GLN A 50 4.94 27.43 2.81
CA GLN A 50 4.86 26.36 3.81
C GLN A 50 4.81 24.97 3.16
N ALA A 51 4.01 24.78 2.11
CA ALA A 51 3.93 23.51 1.37
C ALA A 51 5.28 23.15 0.72
N VAL A 52 5.99 24.13 0.16
CA VAL A 52 7.33 23.92 -0.41
C VAL A 52 8.33 23.49 0.67
N GLU A 53 8.29 24.15 1.84
CA GLU A 53 9.14 23.81 2.98
C GLU A 53 8.81 22.42 3.55
N PHE A 54 7.53 22.08 3.67
CA PHE A 54 7.04 20.78 4.11
C PHE A 54 7.59 19.65 3.22
N GLY A 55 7.40 19.74 1.90
CA GLY A 55 7.96 18.77 0.96
C GLY A 55 9.49 18.76 0.94
N ARG A 56 10.16 19.86 1.31
CA ARG A 56 11.63 19.89 1.48
C ARG A 56 12.07 19.11 2.72
N LEU A 57 11.34 19.21 3.84
CA LEU A 57 11.65 18.48 5.06
C LEU A 57 11.47 16.97 4.88
N ILE A 58 10.37 16.53 4.25
CA ILE A 58 10.12 15.12 3.92
C ILE A 58 11.27 14.56 3.08
N ARG A 59 11.57 15.19 1.93
CA ARG A 59 12.68 14.75 1.07
C ARG A 59 14.01 14.75 1.79
N LYS A 60 14.26 15.70 2.69
CA LYS A 60 15.49 15.71 3.50
C LYS A 60 15.55 14.50 4.43
N ALA A 61 14.46 14.13 5.09
CA ALA A 61 14.40 12.96 5.96
C ALA A 61 14.63 11.65 5.16
N LEU A 62 13.96 11.51 4.00
CA LEU A 62 14.15 10.38 3.08
C LEU A 62 15.61 10.24 2.63
N ASN A 63 16.24 11.32 2.17
CA ASN A 63 17.64 11.32 1.76
C ASN A 63 18.61 11.01 2.92
N GLN A 64 18.20 11.28 4.17
CA GLN A 64 18.98 10.99 5.37
C GLN A 64 18.65 9.63 5.99
N LYS A 65 17.75 8.85 5.38
CA LYS A 65 17.26 7.56 5.88
C LYS A 65 16.71 7.65 7.32
N LYS A 66 15.96 8.73 7.60
CA LYS A 66 15.36 8.98 8.91
C LYS A 66 13.90 8.55 8.95
N ASP A 67 13.66 7.27 8.71
CA ASP A 67 12.30 6.71 8.70
C ASP A 67 11.58 6.89 10.05
N GLU A 68 12.30 6.79 11.18
CA GLU A 68 11.74 7.02 12.52
C GLU A 68 11.06 8.39 12.64
N ILE A 69 11.64 9.46 12.07
CA ILE A 69 11.02 10.80 12.08
C ILE A 69 9.70 10.80 11.31
N LEU A 70 9.65 10.10 10.18
CA LEU A 70 8.49 10.06 9.30
C LEU A 70 7.35 9.26 9.95
N TYR A 71 7.64 8.07 10.44
CA TYR A 71 6.67 7.23 11.14
C TYR A 71 6.18 7.90 12.45
N ASP A 72 7.08 8.46 13.26
CA ASP A 72 6.68 9.19 14.48
C ASP A 72 5.80 10.40 14.17
N ALA A 73 6.02 11.07 13.03
CA ALA A 73 5.21 12.22 12.64
C ALA A 73 3.81 11.79 12.22
N ILE A 74 3.70 10.70 11.45
CA ILE A 74 2.41 10.08 11.06
C ILE A 74 1.65 9.63 12.30
N GLU A 75 2.31 8.91 13.21
CA GLU A 75 1.70 8.39 14.43
C GLU A 75 1.21 9.51 15.36
N ARG A 76 1.96 10.61 15.47
CA ARG A 76 1.49 11.79 16.21
C ARG A 76 0.29 12.45 15.56
N ALA A 77 0.31 12.60 14.23
CA ALA A 77 -0.80 13.19 13.50
C ALA A 77 -2.07 12.35 13.63
N LYS A 78 -1.96 11.01 13.61
CA LYS A 78 -3.05 10.03 13.81
C LYS A 78 -3.89 10.33 15.06
N TYR A 79 -3.25 10.72 16.17
CA TYR A 79 -3.92 11.03 17.43
C TYR A 79 -4.27 12.52 17.62
N GLU A 80 -3.80 13.40 16.74
CA GLU A 80 -4.04 14.84 16.81
C GLU A 80 -5.22 15.27 15.92
N ASP A 81 -5.20 14.87 14.64
CA ASP A 81 -6.23 15.18 13.66
C ASP A 81 -6.17 14.23 12.44
N VAL A 82 -7.32 13.68 12.03
CA VAL A 82 -7.40 12.68 10.94
C VAL A 82 -7.03 13.30 9.58
N GLY A 83 -7.43 14.56 9.33
CA GLY A 83 -7.09 15.25 8.08
C GLY A 83 -5.59 15.53 7.98
N ALA A 84 -4.97 15.95 9.08
CA ALA A 84 -3.51 16.13 9.17
C ALA A 84 -2.77 14.80 8.96
N TYR A 85 -3.27 13.70 9.52
CA TYR A 85 -2.75 12.35 9.32
C TYR A 85 -2.80 11.93 7.85
N GLN A 86 -3.97 12.04 7.21
CA GLN A 86 -4.16 11.74 5.79
C GLN A 86 -3.21 12.56 4.91
N TYR A 87 -3.17 13.88 5.13
CA TYR A 87 -2.32 14.80 4.38
C TYR A 87 -0.84 14.44 4.52
N LEU A 88 -0.37 14.22 5.76
CA LEU A 88 1.02 13.89 6.04
C LEU A 88 1.43 12.55 5.43
N ARG A 89 0.64 11.50 5.65
CA ARG A 89 0.90 10.15 5.12
C ARG A 89 0.99 10.18 3.59
N SER A 90 -0.01 10.77 2.93
CA SER A 90 -0.06 10.86 1.45
C SER A 90 1.18 11.57 0.87
N HIS A 91 1.59 12.71 1.45
CA HIS A 91 2.76 13.44 0.95
C HIS A 91 4.10 12.72 1.22
N ILE A 92 4.20 11.95 2.30
CA ILE A 92 5.38 11.11 2.56
C ILE A 92 5.44 9.95 1.55
N GLU A 93 4.33 9.26 1.34
CA GLU A 93 4.18 8.16 0.39
C GLU A 93 4.49 8.60 -1.05
N GLU A 94 3.96 9.76 -1.47
CA GLU A 94 4.25 10.34 -2.78
C GLU A 94 5.76 10.67 -2.91
N ALA A 95 6.34 11.33 -1.92
CA ALA A 95 7.76 11.70 -1.96
C ALA A 95 8.72 10.49 -1.90
N ALA A 96 8.28 9.39 -1.29
CA ALA A 96 9.03 8.14 -1.24
C ALA A 96 8.97 7.39 -2.56
N SER A 97 7.79 7.32 -3.18
CA SER A 97 7.53 6.50 -4.37
C SER A 97 7.72 7.23 -5.70
N ILE A 98 7.71 8.57 -5.72
CA ILE A 98 7.81 9.40 -6.92
C ILE A 98 9.00 10.36 -6.83
N SER A 99 9.70 10.54 -7.94
CA SER A 99 10.75 11.55 -8.08
C SER A 99 10.69 12.24 -9.43
N VAL A 100 10.69 13.57 -9.39
CA VAL A 100 10.77 14.42 -10.59
C VAL A 100 12.21 14.91 -10.76
N ILE A 101 12.83 14.55 -11.89
CA ILE A 101 14.17 14.93 -12.26
C ILE A 101 14.13 16.03 -13.31
N ARG A 102 14.73 17.16 -12.97
CA ARG A 102 14.92 18.31 -13.88
C ARG A 102 16.40 18.43 -14.21
N ARG A 103 16.73 18.45 -15.51
CA ARG A 103 18.09 18.66 -16.02
C ARG A 103 18.08 19.85 -16.97
N ASP A 104 19.17 20.61 -17.00
CA ASP A 104 19.31 21.73 -17.93
C ASP A 104 19.18 21.25 -19.38
N ASN A 105 18.36 21.95 -20.18
CA ASN A 105 18.09 21.65 -21.59
C ASN A 105 17.49 20.26 -21.88
N ALA A 106 16.84 19.63 -20.90
CA ALA A 106 16.09 18.39 -21.08
C ALA A 106 14.66 18.52 -20.54
N PRO A 107 13.69 17.74 -21.06
CA PRO A 107 12.36 17.69 -20.46
C PRO A 107 12.43 17.20 -19.01
N SER A 108 11.51 17.69 -18.18
CA SER A 108 11.29 17.13 -16.84
C SER A 108 10.83 15.68 -16.96
N MET A 109 11.53 14.80 -16.26
CA MET A 109 11.22 13.38 -16.20
C MET A 109 10.67 13.05 -14.82
N GLU A 110 9.71 12.13 -14.76
CA GLU A 110 9.21 11.55 -13.53
C GLU A 110 9.52 10.06 -13.52
N ILE A 111 10.02 9.56 -12.40
CA ILE A 111 10.04 8.13 -12.10
C ILE A 111 9.12 7.85 -10.93
N ASN A 112 8.36 6.77 -11.01
CA ASN A 112 7.55 6.27 -9.91
C ASN A 112 7.75 4.76 -9.73
N ALA A 113 7.48 4.28 -8.53
CA ALA A 113 7.36 2.86 -8.21
C ALA A 113 5.87 2.46 -8.22
N PHE A 114 5.56 1.31 -8.82
CA PHE A 114 4.22 0.73 -8.86
C PHE A 114 4.27 -0.74 -8.50
N VAL A 115 3.15 -1.29 -8.04
CA VAL A 115 3.01 -2.72 -7.77
C VAL A 115 1.79 -3.29 -8.48
N VAL A 116 1.89 -4.57 -8.87
CA VAL A 116 0.76 -5.39 -9.28
C VAL A 116 0.60 -6.50 -8.23
N PRO A 117 -0.36 -6.39 -7.32
CA PRO A 117 -0.64 -7.45 -6.36
C PRO A 117 -1.38 -8.60 -7.05
N LEU A 118 -1.02 -9.83 -6.67
CA LEU A 118 -1.52 -11.06 -7.27
C LEU A 118 -1.84 -12.05 -6.15
N LEU A 119 -2.98 -12.71 -6.25
CA LEU A 119 -3.28 -13.91 -5.49
C LEU A 119 -2.92 -15.12 -6.35
N VAL A 120 -2.03 -15.96 -5.84
CA VAL A 120 -1.56 -17.15 -6.54
C VAL A 120 -2.03 -18.37 -5.80
N GLN A 121 -2.89 -19.15 -6.46
CA GLN A 121 -3.29 -20.45 -5.97
C GLN A 121 -2.38 -21.53 -6.55
N SER A 122 -1.86 -22.40 -5.70
CA SER A 122 -0.95 -23.48 -6.08
C SER A 122 -1.16 -24.72 -5.22
N THR A 123 -0.57 -25.86 -5.64
CA THR A 123 -0.48 -27.06 -4.80
C THR A 123 0.90 -27.12 -4.15
N GLY A 124 0.95 -27.13 -2.83
CA GLY A 124 2.19 -27.21 -2.05
C GLY A 124 2.98 -25.92 -1.92
N GLY A 125 2.40 -24.78 -2.34
CA GLY A 125 3.02 -23.47 -2.25
C GLY A 125 4.03 -23.17 -3.37
N LEU A 126 4.29 -21.89 -3.58
CA LEU A 126 5.31 -21.41 -4.50
C LEU A 126 6.72 -21.64 -3.96
N LYS A 127 7.68 -21.79 -4.89
CA LYS A 127 9.09 -21.98 -4.59
C LYS A 127 9.92 -20.88 -5.22
N GLN A 128 10.65 -20.12 -4.40
CA GLN A 128 11.39 -18.95 -4.89
C GLN A 128 12.42 -19.32 -5.97
N ALA A 129 13.14 -20.44 -5.76
CA ALA A 129 14.15 -20.93 -6.70
C ALA A 129 13.60 -21.30 -8.10
N ASP A 130 12.30 -21.58 -8.16
CA ASP A 130 11.59 -21.97 -9.38
C ASP A 130 11.02 -20.75 -10.12
N SER A 131 11.03 -19.57 -9.50
CA SER A 131 10.50 -18.33 -10.06
C SER A 131 11.49 -17.62 -10.99
N PHE A 132 10.94 -16.88 -11.95
CA PHE A 132 11.56 -16.06 -12.98
C PHE A 132 12.66 -16.76 -13.80
N GLN A 133 12.54 -18.07 -13.98
CA GLN A 133 13.47 -18.86 -14.81
C GLN A 133 13.19 -18.72 -16.32
N ASP A 134 11.97 -18.35 -16.70
CA ASP A 134 11.54 -18.17 -18.09
C ASP A 134 11.73 -16.71 -18.54
N GLN A 135 12.94 -16.40 -19.02
CA GLN A 135 13.32 -15.05 -19.42
C GLN A 135 12.45 -14.49 -20.56
N ASP A 136 12.04 -15.34 -21.50
CA ASP A 136 11.20 -14.90 -22.63
C ASP A 136 9.80 -14.49 -22.14
N ALA A 137 9.22 -15.25 -21.20
CA ALA A 137 7.95 -14.88 -20.58
C ALA A 137 8.06 -13.57 -19.79
N PHE A 138 9.15 -13.41 -19.03
CA PHE A 138 9.39 -12.20 -18.25
C PHE A 138 9.57 -10.96 -19.13
N GLU A 139 10.37 -11.05 -20.21
CA GLU A 139 10.52 -9.94 -21.15
C GLU A 139 9.22 -9.59 -21.88
N ALA A 140 8.41 -10.58 -22.22
CA ALA A 140 7.09 -10.36 -22.80
C ALA A 140 6.16 -9.66 -21.80
N LEU A 141 6.18 -10.06 -20.53
CA LEU A 141 5.43 -9.42 -19.45
C LEU A 141 5.84 -7.96 -19.29
N VAL A 142 7.13 -7.64 -19.25
CA VAL A 142 7.60 -6.24 -19.15
C VAL A 142 7.12 -5.40 -20.34
N LYS A 143 7.22 -5.93 -21.56
CA LYS A 143 6.78 -5.22 -22.79
C LYS A 143 5.26 -5.00 -22.82
N SER A 144 4.49 -5.89 -22.21
CA SER A 144 3.03 -5.85 -22.24
C SER A 144 2.44 -4.57 -21.62
N PHE A 145 3.08 -3.98 -20.60
CA PHE A 145 2.62 -2.72 -19.98
C PHE A 145 2.45 -1.60 -21.00
N GLN A 146 3.34 -1.51 -21.99
CA GLN A 146 3.27 -0.50 -23.04
C GLN A 146 2.37 -0.94 -24.20
N GLN A 147 2.37 -2.23 -24.54
CA GLN A 147 1.57 -2.78 -25.62
C GLN A 147 0.07 -2.69 -25.34
N SER A 148 -0.33 -2.98 -24.11
CA SER A 148 -1.72 -2.90 -23.63
C SER A 148 -2.07 -1.51 -23.07
N GLN A 149 -1.18 -0.51 -23.23
CA GLN A 149 -1.41 0.88 -22.85
C GLN A 149 -1.77 1.06 -21.36
N LEU A 150 -1.12 0.31 -20.48
CA LEU A 150 -1.08 0.60 -19.04
C LEU A 150 -0.07 1.72 -18.75
N GLU A 151 0.99 1.76 -19.55
CA GLU A 151 1.98 2.83 -19.60
C GLU A 151 2.10 3.42 -21.01
N SER A 152 2.55 4.67 -21.10
CA SER A 152 2.76 5.34 -22.38
C SER A 152 3.79 4.59 -23.23
N ALA A 153 3.57 4.58 -24.55
CA ALA A 153 4.53 4.04 -25.52
C ALA A 153 5.90 4.76 -25.48
N LYS A 154 5.97 5.95 -24.89
CA LYS A 154 7.22 6.71 -24.70
C LYS A 154 7.83 6.55 -23.31
N ALA A 155 7.13 5.92 -22.38
CA ALA A 155 7.68 5.62 -21.06
C ALA A 155 8.78 4.55 -21.18
N LYS A 156 9.57 4.40 -20.12
CA LYS A 156 10.40 3.21 -19.90
C LYS A 156 9.84 2.49 -18.68
N VAL A 157 9.62 1.19 -18.82
CA VAL A 157 9.13 0.34 -17.74
C VAL A 157 10.21 -0.69 -17.43
N VAL A 158 10.50 -0.88 -16.14
CA VAL A 158 11.31 -1.99 -15.63
C VAL A 158 10.50 -2.69 -14.56
N LEU A 159 10.57 -4.02 -14.56
CA LEU A 159 10.00 -4.85 -13.50
C LEU A 159 11.14 -5.54 -12.76
N MET A 160 11.00 -5.73 -11.45
CA MET A 160 11.87 -6.61 -10.69
C MET A 160 11.63 -8.05 -11.17
N SER A 161 12.70 -8.79 -11.43
CA SER A 161 12.64 -10.22 -11.75
C SER A 161 12.46 -11.04 -10.47
N HIS A 162 11.46 -10.66 -9.66
CA HIS A 162 11.16 -11.21 -8.35
C HIS A 162 9.70 -10.91 -8.01
N ALA A 163 9.01 -11.85 -7.40
CA ALA A 163 7.67 -11.65 -6.87
C ALA A 163 7.79 -11.53 -5.35
N TYR A 164 7.58 -10.33 -4.83
CA TYR A 164 7.73 -10.04 -3.41
C TYR A 164 6.64 -10.78 -2.64
N ASP A 165 7.02 -11.40 -1.53
CA ASP A 165 6.07 -11.89 -0.55
C ASP A 165 5.59 -10.76 0.37
N LEU A 166 4.70 -11.12 1.30
CA LEU A 166 4.13 -10.17 2.25
C LEU A 166 5.21 -9.53 3.15
N ASP A 167 6.10 -10.32 3.71
CA ASP A 167 7.15 -9.83 4.63
C ASP A 167 8.17 -8.94 3.90
N GLU A 168 8.56 -9.31 2.68
CA GLU A 168 9.50 -8.56 1.86
C GLU A 168 8.92 -7.21 1.46
N ILE A 169 7.67 -7.17 0.95
CA ILE A 169 7.04 -5.90 0.56
C ILE A 169 6.81 -5.01 1.79
N ASP A 170 6.53 -5.60 2.95
CA ASP A 170 6.26 -4.86 4.16
C ASP A 170 7.51 -4.20 4.77
N ARG A 171 8.67 -4.85 4.60
CA ARG A 171 9.97 -4.33 5.05
C ARG A 171 10.47 -3.11 4.27
N ILE A 172 9.89 -2.81 3.11
CA ILE A 172 10.29 -1.65 2.31
C ILE A 172 9.80 -0.37 3.01
N THR A 173 10.71 0.31 3.72
CA THR A 173 10.44 1.59 4.38
C THR A 173 10.35 2.73 3.36
N TYR A 174 9.85 3.90 3.78
CA TYR A 174 9.78 5.09 2.93
C TYR A 174 11.14 5.47 2.33
N SER A 175 12.20 5.49 3.16
CA SER A 175 13.54 5.84 2.69
C SER A 175 14.15 4.75 1.81
N HIS A 176 13.81 3.47 2.04
CA HIS A 176 14.25 2.36 1.19
C HIS A 176 13.59 2.45 -0.19
N LEU A 177 12.28 2.67 -0.25
CA LEU A 177 11.58 2.89 -1.52
C LEU A 177 12.15 4.10 -2.28
N HIS A 178 12.42 5.20 -1.57
CA HIS A 178 13.05 6.39 -2.16
C HIS A 178 14.43 6.08 -2.76
N GLU A 179 15.23 5.24 -2.12
CA GLU A 179 16.51 4.77 -2.65
C GLU A 179 16.32 3.87 -3.88
N MET A 180 15.36 2.93 -3.83
CA MET A 180 15.02 2.06 -4.95
C MET A 180 14.60 2.85 -6.20
N VAL A 181 13.78 3.90 -6.04
CA VAL A 181 13.37 4.80 -7.13
C VAL A 181 14.58 5.49 -7.76
N ARG A 182 15.55 5.94 -6.95
CA ARG A 182 16.78 6.58 -7.45
C ARG A 182 17.70 5.60 -8.17
N ASP A 183 17.78 4.37 -7.67
CA ASP A 183 18.54 3.29 -8.30
C ASP A 183 17.92 2.90 -9.65
N ALA A 184 16.60 2.72 -9.71
CA ALA A 184 15.87 2.44 -10.94
C ALA A 184 16.07 3.56 -11.97
N TYR A 185 16.01 4.83 -11.56
CA TYR A 185 16.28 5.97 -12.43
C TYR A 185 17.69 5.92 -13.04
N SER A 186 18.69 5.62 -12.21
CA SER A 186 20.08 5.50 -12.64
C SER A 186 20.22 4.34 -13.64
N SER A 187 19.65 3.18 -13.33
CA SER A 187 19.65 2.01 -14.23
C SER A 187 18.96 2.27 -15.58
N MET A 188 17.91 3.09 -15.62
CA MET A 188 17.16 3.38 -16.85
C MET A 188 17.80 4.47 -17.73
N THR A 189 18.66 5.32 -17.15
CA THR A 189 19.22 6.50 -17.83
C THR A 189 20.71 6.40 -18.10
N ASP A 190 21.46 5.68 -17.28
CA ASP A 190 22.89 5.51 -17.47
C ASP A 190 23.22 4.43 -18.49
N LYS A 191 24.27 4.69 -19.28
CA LYS A 191 24.77 3.75 -20.29
C LYS A 191 25.73 2.71 -19.72
N LYS A 192 26.11 2.85 -18.46
CA LYS A 192 27.03 1.97 -17.75
C LYS A 192 26.24 1.17 -16.72
N ILE A 193 26.72 -0.01 -16.39
CA ILE A 193 26.21 -0.77 -15.24
C ILE A 193 26.52 0.07 -13.99
N VAL A 194 25.46 0.44 -13.28
CA VAL A 194 25.51 1.16 -12.00
C VAL A 194 25.12 0.18 -10.91
N ALA A 195 25.76 0.25 -9.75
CA ALA A 195 25.31 -0.52 -8.59
C ALA A 195 23.92 -0.03 -8.15
N THR A 196 23.04 -0.97 -7.81
CA THR A 196 21.67 -0.67 -7.39
C THR A 196 21.42 -1.27 -6.00
N PRO A 197 22.14 -0.81 -4.96
CA PRO A 197 22.10 -1.42 -3.63
C PRO A 197 20.71 -1.35 -2.98
N GLY A 198 19.91 -0.33 -3.27
CA GLY A 198 18.52 -0.23 -2.82
C GLY A 198 17.65 -1.34 -3.42
N LEU A 199 17.76 -1.57 -4.74
CA LEU A 199 17.04 -2.65 -5.42
C LEU A 199 17.54 -4.05 -5.03
N GLU A 200 18.84 -4.20 -4.76
CA GLU A 200 19.42 -5.49 -4.34
C GLU A 200 19.01 -5.84 -2.90
N SER A 201 18.98 -4.86 -2.01
CA SER A 201 18.64 -5.06 -0.59
C SER A 201 17.14 -5.20 -0.31
N SER A 202 16.27 -4.92 -1.29
CA SER A 202 14.83 -5.17 -1.15
C SER A 202 14.46 -6.64 -1.28
N ILE A 203 15.33 -7.47 -1.84
CA ILE A 203 15.11 -8.93 -1.95
C ILE A 203 15.88 -9.61 -0.82
N VAL A 204 15.15 -10.04 0.21
CA VAL A 204 15.74 -10.72 1.38
C VAL A 204 15.47 -12.22 1.41
N GLY A 205 14.58 -12.71 0.54
CA GLY A 205 14.12 -14.09 0.47
C GLY A 205 12.69 -14.23 0.99
N TRP A 206 11.94 -15.14 0.39
CA TRP A 206 10.57 -15.43 0.83
C TRP A 206 10.56 -16.04 2.22
N SER A 207 9.52 -15.70 2.97
CA SER A 207 9.18 -16.30 4.25
C SER A 207 8.95 -17.80 4.11
N GLU A 208 9.31 -18.56 5.14
CA GLU A 208 9.01 -19.99 5.18
C GLU A 208 7.49 -20.21 5.18
N THR A 209 7.01 -21.08 4.30
CA THR A 209 5.59 -21.44 4.25
C THR A 209 5.35 -22.73 5.02
N ALA A 210 4.16 -22.83 5.65
CA ALA A 210 3.75 -24.03 6.37
C ALA A 210 3.01 -25.05 5.48
N PHE A 211 2.83 -24.76 4.19
CA PHE A 211 2.07 -25.61 3.28
C PHE A 211 2.74 -26.97 3.09
N GLY A 212 1.99 -28.03 3.36
CA GLY A 212 2.36 -29.39 3.01
C GLY A 212 2.35 -29.59 1.48
N PRO A 213 3.04 -30.61 0.94
CA PRO A 213 3.18 -30.78 -0.52
C PRO A 213 1.89 -31.01 -1.31
N GLN A 214 0.76 -31.22 -0.64
CA GLN A 214 -0.56 -31.48 -1.25
C GLN A 214 -1.60 -30.42 -0.85
N ASP A 215 -1.20 -29.43 -0.06
CA ASP A 215 -2.12 -28.39 0.39
C ASP A 215 -2.44 -27.44 -0.76
N THR A 216 -3.69 -26.98 -0.82
CA THR A 216 -4.03 -25.84 -1.65
C THR A 216 -3.54 -24.58 -0.94
N ALA A 217 -2.52 -23.94 -1.52
CA ALA A 217 -1.96 -22.70 -1.03
C ALA A 217 -2.55 -21.52 -1.79
N VAL A 218 -2.89 -20.44 -1.09
CA VAL A 218 -3.22 -19.14 -1.67
C VAL A 218 -2.27 -18.12 -1.09
N GLU A 219 -1.46 -17.51 -1.96
CA GLU A 219 -0.37 -16.62 -1.56
C GLU A 219 -0.52 -15.26 -2.24
N LEU A 220 -0.51 -14.19 -1.45
CA LEU A 220 -0.40 -12.82 -1.96
C LEU A 220 1.05 -12.55 -2.37
N ARG A 221 1.24 -12.10 -3.61
CA ARG A 221 2.53 -11.75 -4.20
C ARG A 221 2.46 -10.39 -4.87
N PHE A 222 3.57 -9.67 -4.92
CA PHE A 222 3.64 -8.36 -5.57
C PHE A 222 4.69 -8.36 -6.66
N LEU A 223 4.28 -8.01 -7.88
CA LEU A 223 5.21 -7.63 -8.93
C LEU A 223 5.54 -6.15 -8.77
N LEU A 224 6.78 -5.85 -8.40
CA LEU A 224 7.25 -4.47 -8.20
C LEU A 224 7.92 -3.94 -9.47
N GLY A 225 7.50 -2.78 -9.95
CA GLY A 225 8.05 -2.13 -11.12
C GLY A 225 8.28 -0.64 -10.95
N PHE A 226 8.94 -0.07 -11.96
CA PHE A 226 9.24 1.35 -12.03
C PHE A 226 8.91 1.87 -13.43
N ALA A 227 8.27 3.04 -13.50
CA ALA A 227 7.97 3.71 -14.76
C ALA A 227 8.66 5.06 -14.81
N LEU A 228 9.49 5.28 -15.83
CA LEU A 228 10.12 6.56 -16.15
C LEU A 228 9.43 7.20 -17.35
N LYS A 229 8.79 8.34 -17.13
CA LYS A 229 7.97 9.05 -18.10
C LYS A 229 8.30 10.54 -18.12
N ARG A 230 7.84 11.25 -19.16
CA ARG A 230 7.90 12.71 -19.18
C ARG A 230 6.73 13.26 -18.38
N VAL A 231 6.97 14.33 -17.62
CA VAL A 231 5.91 15.02 -16.86
C VAL A 231 4.83 15.59 -17.78
N ASP A 232 5.18 15.95 -19.01
CA ASP A 232 4.26 16.53 -20.00
C ASP A 232 3.70 15.51 -21.00
N ASP A 233 3.78 14.21 -20.72
CA ASP A 233 3.23 13.19 -21.61
C ASP A 233 1.69 13.19 -21.54
N PRO A 234 0.98 13.49 -22.66
CA PRO A 234 -0.48 13.58 -22.68
C PRO A 234 -1.20 12.29 -22.27
N PHE A 235 -0.53 11.14 -22.33
CA PHE A 235 -1.10 9.88 -21.86
C PHE A 235 -1.53 9.94 -20.38
N TYR A 236 -0.81 10.70 -19.56
CA TYR A 236 -1.08 10.84 -18.11
C TYR A 236 -1.82 12.13 -17.77
N ALA A 237 -2.27 12.89 -18.76
CA ALA A 237 -2.97 14.14 -18.52
C ALA A 237 -4.44 13.86 -18.15
N GLU A 238 -4.75 13.96 -16.87
CA GLU A 238 -6.12 13.82 -16.36
C GLU A 238 -7.02 14.94 -16.89
N PRO A 239 -8.22 14.59 -17.41
CA PRO A 239 -9.22 15.59 -17.77
C PRO A 239 -9.68 16.41 -16.56
N LYS A 240 -10.00 17.69 -16.78
CA LYS A 240 -10.54 18.57 -15.73
C LYS A 240 -12.05 18.48 -15.57
N ASP A 241 -12.72 17.96 -16.60
CA ASP A 241 -14.17 17.77 -16.61
C ASP A 241 -14.49 16.44 -15.94
N GLU A 242 -15.39 16.45 -14.95
CA GLU A 242 -15.72 15.29 -14.11
C GLU A 242 -16.17 14.08 -14.94
N ALA A 243 -17.11 14.27 -15.87
CA ALA A 243 -17.58 13.18 -16.74
C ALA A 243 -16.47 12.63 -17.65
N ALA A 244 -15.57 13.50 -18.13
CA ALA A 244 -14.41 13.07 -18.89
C ALA A 244 -13.36 12.35 -18.02
N LEU A 245 -13.22 12.75 -16.75
CA LEU A 245 -12.33 12.11 -15.79
C LEU A 245 -12.80 10.70 -15.45
N ASP A 246 -14.11 10.53 -15.17
CA ASP A 246 -14.73 9.23 -14.96
C ASP A 246 -14.50 8.30 -16.16
N ALA A 247 -14.81 8.78 -17.37
CA ALA A 247 -14.60 8.01 -18.59
C ALA A 247 -13.11 7.66 -18.83
N TRP A 248 -12.19 8.50 -18.35
CA TRP A 248 -10.75 8.26 -18.44
C TRP A 248 -10.31 7.13 -17.49
N PHE A 249 -10.80 7.13 -16.24
CA PHE A 249 -10.56 6.06 -15.27
C PHE A 249 -11.22 4.74 -15.69
N ASP A 250 -12.45 4.76 -16.19
CA ASP A 250 -13.15 3.58 -16.74
C ASP A 250 -12.34 2.95 -17.88
N ALA A 251 -11.86 3.78 -18.81
CA ALA A 251 -11.04 3.29 -19.90
C ALA A 251 -9.71 2.69 -19.42
N ARG A 252 -9.09 3.27 -18.37
CA ARG A 252 -7.87 2.74 -17.76
C ARG A 252 -8.15 1.39 -17.09
N MET A 253 -9.24 1.27 -16.34
CA MET A 253 -9.67 0.03 -15.71
C MET A 253 -9.97 -1.06 -16.75
N ALA A 254 -10.67 -0.73 -17.83
CA ALA A 254 -10.97 -1.69 -18.90
C ALA A 254 -9.69 -2.21 -19.58
N ARG A 255 -8.70 -1.34 -19.83
CA ARG A 255 -7.38 -1.76 -20.34
C ARG A 255 -6.66 -2.69 -19.36
N TYR A 256 -6.73 -2.39 -18.06
CA TYR A 256 -6.16 -3.23 -17.03
C TYR A 256 -6.80 -4.63 -17.01
N GLN A 257 -8.13 -4.71 -16.97
CA GLN A 257 -8.87 -5.99 -17.00
C GLN A 257 -8.58 -6.82 -18.25
N GLN A 258 -8.43 -6.17 -19.40
CA GLN A 258 -8.01 -6.86 -20.62
C GLN A 258 -6.57 -7.40 -20.49
N TRP A 259 -5.65 -6.56 -19.99
CA TRP A 259 -4.26 -6.93 -19.80
C TRP A 259 -4.09 -8.14 -18.89
N THR A 260 -4.80 -8.22 -17.75
CA THR A 260 -4.71 -9.36 -16.81
C THR A 260 -5.08 -10.69 -17.49
N THR A 261 -6.03 -10.66 -18.43
CA THR A 261 -6.41 -11.83 -19.22
C THR A 261 -5.31 -12.20 -20.23
N GLU A 262 -4.68 -11.22 -20.87
CA GLU A 262 -3.63 -11.42 -21.88
C GLU A 262 -2.33 -11.96 -21.26
N VAL A 263 -1.97 -11.51 -20.06
CA VAL A 263 -0.68 -11.82 -19.44
C VAL A 263 -0.71 -12.93 -18.40
N GLY A 264 -1.90 -13.43 -18.01
CA GLY A 264 -2.02 -14.44 -16.95
C GLY A 264 -1.10 -15.66 -17.15
N GLU A 265 -1.01 -16.19 -18.36
CA GLU A 265 -0.12 -17.31 -18.67
C GLU A 265 1.38 -16.93 -18.66
N LEU A 266 1.72 -15.68 -18.99
CA LEU A 266 3.09 -15.18 -18.85
C LEU A 266 3.49 -15.12 -17.38
N VAL A 267 2.60 -14.63 -16.51
CA VAL A 267 2.84 -14.55 -15.06
C VAL A 267 2.99 -15.94 -14.46
N LYS A 268 2.14 -16.91 -14.82
CA LYS A 268 2.29 -18.30 -14.36
C LYS A 268 3.66 -18.89 -14.72
N ARG A 269 4.13 -18.67 -15.96
CA ARG A 269 5.46 -19.09 -16.41
C ARG A 269 6.60 -18.37 -15.68
N CYS A 270 6.37 -17.13 -15.25
CA CYS A 270 7.31 -16.40 -14.40
C CYS A 270 7.30 -16.92 -12.96
N LEU A 271 6.22 -17.51 -12.45
CA LEU A 271 6.15 -17.93 -11.05
C LEU A 271 6.54 -19.39 -10.83
N ALA A 272 6.39 -20.26 -11.83
CA ALA A 272 6.77 -21.66 -11.72
C ALA A 272 7.13 -22.29 -13.09
N PRO A 273 7.91 -23.39 -13.09
CA PRO A 273 8.17 -24.21 -14.26
C PRO A 273 6.89 -24.74 -14.90
N ALA A 274 6.98 -24.99 -16.21
CA ALA A 274 5.88 -25.58 -16.97
C ALA A 274 5.40 -26.91 -16.35
N GLY A 275 4.08 -27.10 -16.32
CA GLY A 275 3.43 -28.30 -15.76
C GLY A 275 2.95 -28.15 -14.32
N ASN A 276 3.31 -27.08 -13.62
CA ASN A 276 2.68 -26.72 -12.34
C ASN A 276 1.33 -26.05 -12.60
N ALA A 277 0.27 -26.56 -11.98
CA ALA A 277 -1.05 -25.95 -12.05
C ALA A 277 -1.08 -24.73 -11.12
N LEU A 278 -1.00 -23.53 -11.72
CA LEU A 278 -1.17 -22.26 -11.02
C LEU A 278 -2.45 -21.58 -11.50
N GLU A 279 -3.21 -21.03 -10.57
CA GLU A 279 -4.23 -20.02 -10.85
C GLU A 279 -3.75 -18.68 -10.32
N VAL A 280 -3.94 -17.62 -11.10
CA VAL A 280 -3.46 -16.27 -10.78
C VAL A 280 -4.64 -15.33 -10.93
N SER A 281 -4.94 -14.62 -9.85
CA SER A 281 -5.92 -13.54 -9.81
C SER A 281 -5.17 -12.23 -9.58
N PHE A 282 -5.40 -11.25 -10.45
CA PHE A 282 -4.77 -9.95 -10.36
C PHE A 282 -5.64 -9.00 -9.54
N LEU A 283 -5.05 -8.34 -8.55
CA LEU A 283 -5.64 -7.15 -7.93
C LEU A 283 -5.23 -5.92 -8.74
N TYR A 284 -5.84 -4.76 -8.51
CA TYR A 284 -5.58 -3.59 -9.35
C TYR A 284 -4.13 -3.09 -9.23
N GLN A 285 -3.53 -2.70 -10.36
CA GLN A 285 -2.22 -2.08 -10.38
C GLN A 285 -2.33 -0.65 -9.91
N ASP A 286 -1.48 -0.26 -8.97
CA ASP A 286 -1.37 1.13 -8.53
C ASP A 286 0.08 1.50 -8.19
N LEU A 287 0.31 2.78 -7.85
CA LEU A 287 1.52 3.23 -7.18
C LEU A 287 1.78 2.39 -5.94
N PHE A 288 3.07 2.30 -5.56
CA PHE A 288 3.55 1.35 -4.57
C PHE A 288 2.68 1.23 -3.31
N HIS A 289 2.33 2.35 -2.67
CA HIS A 289 1.60 2.35 -1.40
C HIS A 289 0.13 1.95 -1.57
N GLY A 290 -0.59 2.55 -2.52
CA GLY A 290 -1.99 2.20 -2.80
C GLY A 290 -2.14 0.74 -3.23
N GLY A 291 -1.26 0.26 -4.10
CA GLY A 291 -1.30 -1.14 -4.54
C GLY A 291 -0.91 -2.12 -3.44
N LYS A 292 0.06 -1.77 -2.58
CA LYS A 292 0.40 -2.56 -1.39
C LYS A 292 -0.81 -2.65 -0.46
N GLU A 293 -1.39 -1.51 -0.09
CA GLU A 293 -2.53 -1.41 0.81
C GLU A 293 -3.75 -2.18 0.31
N GLN A 294 -4.10 -2.03 -0.96
CA GLN A 294 -5.19 -2.80 -1.58
C GLN A 294 -4.92 -4.30 -1.51
N GLY A 295 -3.69 -4.73 -1.81
CA GLY A 295 -3.29 -6.14 -1.70
C GLY A 295 -3.44 -6.69 -0.29
N LEU A 296 -3.01 -5.92 0.72
CA LEU A 296 -3.14 -6.29 2.13
C LEU A 296 -4.60 -6.36 2.57
N ASN A 297 -5.40 -5.37 2.18
CA ASN A 297 -6.82 -5.28 2.51
C ASN A 297 -7.58 -6.50 1.97
N GLU A 298 -7.41 -6.81 0.68
CA GLU A 298 -8.04 -7.98 0.05
C GLU A 298 -7.56 -9.30 0.68
N TYR A 299 -6.26 -9.43 0.95
CA TYR A 299 -5.73 -10.63 1.58
C TYR A 299 -6.28 -10.83 3.00
N ALA A 300 -6.43 -9.76 3.78
CA ALA A 300 -7.06 -9.81 5.09
C ALA A 300 -8.54 -10.24 5.00
N MET A 301 -9.28 -9.73 4.01
CA MET A 301 -10.65 -10.17 3.72
C MET A 301 -10.70 -11.67 3.43
N LEU A 302 -9.82 -12.18 2.55
CA LEU A 302 -9.77 -13.60 2.21
C LEU A 302 -9.39 -14.49 3.40
N GLN A 303 -8.45 -14.04 4.23
CA GLN A 303 -8.08 -14.75 5.46
C GLN A 303 -9.26 -14.82 6.44
N MET A 304 -9.97 -13.71 6.63
CA MET A 304 -11.19 -13.66 7.45
C MET A 304 -12.25 -14.63 6.92
N MET A 305 -12.56 -14.57 5.63
CA MET A 305 -13.56 -15.44 5.00
C MET A 305 -13.16 -16.93 5.05
N SER A 306 -11.88 -17.24 4.86
CA SER A 306 -11.33 -18.59 5.00
C SER A 306 -11.47 -19.12 6.44
N GLY A 307 -11.11 -18.30 7.43
CA GLY A 307 -11.24 -18.63 8.85
C GLY A 307 -12.69 -18.91 9.27
N ILE A 308 -13.63 -18.10 8.77
CA ILE A 308 -15.07 -18.30 8.99
C ILE A 308 -15.54 -19.61 8.37
N ASN A 309 -15.21 -19.88 7.10
CA ASN A 309 -15.58 -21.14 6.44
C ASN A 309 -15.01 -22.37 7.15
N HIS A 310 -13.76 -22.27 7.62
CA HIS A 310 -13.13 -23.33 8.41
C HIS A 310 -13.88 -23.57 9.72
N ALA A 311 -14.19 -22.52 10.48
CA ALA A 311 -14.94 -22.64 11.72
C ALA A 311 -16.34 -23.23 11.53
N LEU A 312 -17.03 -22.86 10.44
CA LEU A 312 -18.33 -23.46 10.08
C LEU A 312 -18.20 -24.96 9.80
N ALA A 313 -17.19 -25.36 9.03
CA ALA A 313 -16.93 -26.76 8.70
C ALA A 313 -16.54 -27.58 9.94
N GLU A 314 -15.65 -27.08 10.79
CA GLU A 314 -15.22 -27.74 12.02
C GLU A 314 -16.38 -27.95 13.01
N ASN A 315 -17.29 -26.98 13.11
CA ASN A 315 -18.46 -27.06 13.98
C ASN A 315 -19.66 -27.75 13.30
N ASN A 316 -19.55 -28.11 12.02
CA ASN A 316 -20.61 -28.71 11.21
C ASN A 316 -21.92 -27.89 11.23
N VAL A 317 -21.79 -26.57 11.06
CA VAL A 317 -22.91 -25.60 11.03
C VAL A 317 -22.99 -24.97 9.64
N ALA A 318 -24.20 -24.79 9.11
CA ALA A 318 -24.39 -24.08 7.85
C ALA A 318 -24.28 -22.56 8.06
N ALA A 319 -23.75 -21.83 7.08
CA ALA A 319 -23.64 -20.38 7.13
C ALA A 319 -24.99 -19.67 7.37
N ALA A 320 -26.10 -20.26 6.91
CA ALA A 320 -27.45 -19.71 7.12
C ALA A 320 -27.93 -19.80 8.58
N ASP A 321 -27.31 -20.65 9.40
CA ASP A 321 -27.71 -20.95 10.79
C ASP A 321 -26.86 -20.21 11.84
N VAL A 322 -25.92 -19.36 11.40
CA VAL A 322 -25.11 -18.52 12.30
C VAL A 322 -25.57 -17.07 12.28
N SER A 323 -25.34 -16.37 13.38
CA SER A 323 -25.47 -14.92 13.48
C SER A 323 -24.08 -14.30 13.47
N VAL A 324 -23.88 -13.30 12.61
CA VAL A 324 -22.61 -12.60 12.45
C VAL A 324 -22.76 -11.14 12.80
N VAL A 325 -21.85 -10.62 13.61
CA VAL A 325 -21.80 -9.20 13.98
C VAL A 325 -20.48 -8.61 13.49
N VAL A 326 -20.58 -7.51 12.73
CA VAL A 326 -19.45 -6.72 12.21
C VAL A 326 -19.42 -5.37 12.91
N GLY A 327 -18.25 -4.81 13.18
CA GLY A 327 -18.15 -3.45 13.71
C GLY A 327 -16.74 -3.09 14.16
N PRO A 328 -16.48 -1.80 14.44
CA PRO A 328 -15.16 -1.35 14.82
C PRO A 328 -14.78 -1.86 16.21
N ALA A 329 -13.51 -2.23 16.37
CA ALA A 329 -12.90 -2.64 17.63
C ALA A 329 -11.60 -1.85 17.83
N ASP A 330 -11.30 -1.51 19.08
CA ASP A 330 -10.01 -0.94 19.48
C ASP A 330 -9.20 -2.03 20.16
N GLU A 331 -8.08 -2.41 19.54
CA GLU A 331 -7.12 -3.33 20.11
C GLU A 331 -5.78 -2.61 20.33
N HIS A 332 -5.53 -2.27 21.60
CA HIS A 332 -4.29 -1.61 22.02
C HIS A 332 -4.01 -0.26 21.33
N GLY A 333 -5.05 0.49 20.94
CA GLY A 333 -4.93 1.78 20.26
C GLY A 333 -4.92 1.67 18.74
N GLU A 334 -5.06 0.45 18.19
CA GLU A 334 -5.29 0.21 16.78
C GLU A 334 -6.77 -0.05 16.52
N MET A 335 -7.33 0.69 15.56
CA MET A 335 -8.70 0.49 15.11
C MET A 335 -8.75 -0.64 14.09
N LEU A 336 -9.62 -1.60 14.32
CA LEU A 336 -9.83 -2.78 13.50
C LEU A 336 -11.33 -2.93 13.19
N LEU A 337 -11.66 -3.65 12.13
CA LEU A 337 -13.01 -4.17 11.90
C LEU A 337 -13.07 -5.63 12.36
N ARG A 338 -13.85 -5.87 13.42
CA ARG A 338 -14.04 -7.19 14.01
C ARG A 338 -15.30 -7.85 13.48
N VAL A 339 -15.18 -9.14 13.20
CA VAL A 339 -16.29 -10.02 12.81
C VAL A 339 -16.40 -11.15 13.82
N ASN A 340 -17.52 -11.21 14.53
CA ASN A 340 -17.85 -12.30 15.46
C ASN A 340 -18.91 -13.20 14.84
N VAL A 341 -18.59 -14.49 14.70
CA VAL A 341 -19.51 -15.53 14.22
C VAL A 341 -20.02 -16.33 15.41
N THR A 342 -21.33 -16.35 15.60
CA THR A 342 -21.98 -17.03 16.72
C THR A 342 -23.00 -18.07 16.24
N ALA A 343 -23.06 -19.21 16.91
CA ALA A 343 -24.10 -20.20 16.68
C ALA A 343 -25.46 -19.71 17.24
N ALA A 344 -26.57 -20.30 16.80
CA ALA A 344 -27.92 -20.00 17.29
C ALA A 344 -28.10 -20.09 18.83
N GLY A 345 -27.21 -20.80 19.53
CA GLY A 345 -27.16 -20.88 21.00
C GLY A 345 -26.37 -19.77 21.70
N GLY A 346 -25.83 -18.79 20.95
CA GLY A 346 -25.01 -17.69 21.48
C GLY A 346 -23.53 -18.06 21.73
N GLN A 347 -23.10 -19.26 21.35
CA GLN A 347 -21.69 -19.65 21.43
C GLN A 347 -20.90 -18.96 20.31
N LEU A 348 -19.81 -18.28 20.67
CA LEU A 348 -18.84 -17.75 19.71
C LEU A 348 -18.09 -18.91 19.04
N LEU A 349 -18.21 -19.00 17.73
CA LEU A 349 -17.54 -20.01 16.90
C LEU A 349 -16.20 -19.49 16.37
N HIS A 350 -16.17 -18.22 15.97
CA HIS A 350 -14.99 -17.59 15.41
C HIS A 350 -15.02 -16.08 15.64
N SER A 351 -13.84 -15.49 15.76
CA SER A 351 -13.63 -14.04 15.77
C SER A 351 -12.45 -13.75 14.86
N ALA A 352 -12.61 -12.78 13.97
CA ALA A 352 -11.58 -12.38 13.02
C ALA A 352 -11.54 -10.85 12.96
N ASP A 353 -10.34 -10.32 12.80
CA ASP A 353 -10.10 -8.89 12.71
C ASP A 353 -9.46 -8.54 11.37
N LYS A 354 -9.93 -7.45 10.78
CA LYS A 354 -9.34 -6.84 9.58
C LYS A 354 -8.83 -5.45 9.96
N PRO A 355 -7.60 -5.06 9.56
CA PRO A 355 -7.14 -3.69 9.74
C PRO A 355 -8.10 -2.68 9.13
N LEU A 356 -8.37 -1.59 9.86
CA LEU A 356 -9.20 -0.49 9.40
C LEU A 356 -8.31 0.75 9.23
N ASP A 357 -8.22 1.29 8.01
CA ASP A 357 -7.61 2.60 7.83
C ASP A 357 -8.56 3.68 8.38
N LEU A 358 -8.04 4.50 9.28
CA LEU A 358 -8.77 5.65 9.84
C LEU A 358 -9.15 6.67 8.77
N ALA A 359 -8.48 6.63 7.62
CA ALA A 359 -8.80 7.46 6.47
C ALA A 359 -9.93 6.91 5.60
N ALA A 360 -10.31 5.64 5.75
CA ALA A 360 -11.33 5.00 4.94
C ALA A 360 -12.74 5.36 5.43
N ASP A 361 -13.72 5.27 4.53
CA ASP A 361 -15.12 5.34 4.92
C ASP A 361 -15.51 4.04 5.64
N LEU A 362 -15.86 4.17 6.92
CA LEU A 362 -16.23 3.03 7.75
C LEU A 362 -17.46 2.27 7.21
N GLN A 363 -18.40 2.99 6.59
CA GLN A 363 -19.61 2.37 6.07
C GLN A 363 -19.27 1.49 4.86
N ASP A 364 -18.47 1.99 3.92
CA ASP A 364 -18.04 1.24 2.75
C ASP A 364 -17.29 -0.04 3.17
N GLU A 365 -16.38 0.07 4.14
CA GLU A 365 -15.62 -1.09 4.64
C GLU A 365 -16.50 -2.13 5.37
N VAL A 366 -17.55 -1.69 6.06
CA VAL A 366 -18.54 -2.60 6.69
C VAL A 366 -19.41 -3.27 5.63
N ASP A 367 -19.83 -2.52 4.62
CA ASP A 367 -20.68 -3.01 3.53
C ASP A 367 -19.95 -4.08 2.72
N ASP A 368 -18.67 -3.86 2.40
CA ASP A 368 -17.80 -4.83 1.73
C ASP A 368 -17.69 -6.15 2.49
N ILE A 369 -17.48 -6.11 3.81
CA ILE A 369 -17.44 -7.31 4.67
C ILE A 369 -18.80 -8.02 4.65
N CYS A 370 -19.89 -7.27 4.80
CA CYS A 370 -21.23 -7.83 4.85
C CYS A 370 -21.62 -8.50 3.52
N ASP A 371 -21.26 -7.89 2.40
CA ASP A 371 -21.48 -8.44 1.06
C ASP A 371 -20.64 -9.70 0.83
N ALA A 372 -19.37 -9.69 1.23
CA ALA A 372 -18.52 -10.88 1.20
C ALA A 372 -19.12 -12.03 2.02
N LEU A 373 -19.58 -11.77 3.24
CA LEU A 373 -20.25 -12.75 4.11
C LEU A 373 -21.56 -13.28 3.51
N ALA A 374 -22.32 -12.44 2.81
CA ALA A 374 -23.53 -12.85 2.10
C ALA A 374 -23.19 -13.86 0.98
N THR A 375 -22.05 -13.74 0.30
CA THR A 375 -21.65 -14.67 -0.78
C THR A 375 -21.42 -16.11 -0.30
N ILE A 376 -21.03 -16.30 0.97
CA ILE A 376 -20.87 -17.64 1.58
C ILE A 376 -22.17 -18.15 2.24
N GLY A 377 -23.28 -17.40 2.12
CA GLY A 377 -24.61 -17.81 2.56
C GLY A 377 -24.98 -17.39 3.99
N VAL A 378 -24.26 -16.45 4.60
CA VAL A 378 -24.68 -15.86 5.88
C VAL A 378 -25.92 -15.00 5.65
N THR A 379 -26.97 -15.20 6.45
CA THR A 379 -28.26 -14.48 6.31
C THR A 379 -28.59 -13.58 7.49
N GLN A 380 -27.97 -13.81 8.66
CA GLN A 380 -28.21 -13.04 9.88
C GLN A 380 -27.02 -12.14 10.18
N LEU A 381 -26.94 -11.02 9.46
CA LEU A 381 -25.90 -10.01 9.62
C LEU A 381 -26.38 -8.87 10.51
N SER A 382 -25.51 -8.40 11.39
CA SER A 382 -25.72 -7.22 12.22
C SER A 382 -24.47 -6.36 12.26
N VAL A 383 -24.65 -5.06 12.37
CA VAL A 383 -23.57 -4.08 12.54
C VAL A 383 -23.65 -3.51 13.95
N ALA A 384 -22.54 -3.54 14.67
CA ALA A 384 -22.38 -2.93 15.98
C ALA A 384 -21.79 -1.53 15.85
N LEU A 385 -22.18 -0.63 16.75
CA LEU A 385 -21.52 0.68 16.86
C LEU A 385 -20.03 0.53 17.16
N ARG A 386 -19.70 -0.45 18.01
CA ARG A 386 -18.34 -0.89 18.34
C ARG A 386 -18.36 -2.21 19.11
N PHE A 387 -17.20 -2.84 19.24
CA PHE A 387 -16.94 -3.84 20.27
C PHE A 387 -16.36 -3.20 21.53
N ASP A 388 -16.76 -3.70 22.69
CA ASP A 388 -16.16 -3.30 23.96
C ASP A 388 -14.83 -4.04 24.23
N ALA A 389 -14.16 -3.71 25.33
CA ALA A 389 -12.89 -4.33 25.73
C ALA A 389 -13.02 -5.83 26.09
N GLN A 390 -14.23 -6.37 26.17
CA GLN A 390 -14.51 -7.80 26.37
C GLN A 390 -14.86 -8.50 25.05
N GLY A 391 -14.77 -7.78 23.92
CA GLY A 391 -15.12 -8.29 22.59
C GLY A 391 -16.62 -8.49 22.42
N GLN A 392 -17.46 -7.84 23.22
CA GLN A 392 -18.91 -7.89 23.08
C GLN A 392 -19.41 -6.74 22.20
N PRO A 393 -20.36 -7.01 21.29
CA PRO A 393 -20.90 -5.97 20.43
C PRO A 393 -21.79 -5.01 21.22
N VAL A 394 -21.59 -3.72 21.02
CA VAL A 394 -22.39 -2.63 21.61
C VAL A 394 -23.35 -2.08 20.57
N GLU A 395 -24.62 -1.96 20.92
CA GLU A 395 -25.68 -1.40 20.07
C GLU A 395 -25.80 -2.08 18.69
N ALA A 396 -25.70 -3.41 18.65
CA ALA A 396 -25.85 -4.18 17.42
C ALA A 396 -27.25 -4.01 16.81
N GLN A 397 -27.28 -3.68 15.52
CA GLN A 397 -28.49 -3.53 14.73
C GLN A 397 -28.42 -4.42 13.50
N ALA A 398 -29.57 -4.92 13.03
CA ALA A 398 -29.61 -5.73 11.81
C ALA A 398 -29.06 -4.94 10.62
N TYR A 399 -28.13 -5.56 9.88
CA TYR A 399 -27.55 -4.96 8.70
C TYR A 399 -28.63 -4.74 7.63
N ARG A 400 -28.58 -3.58 6.98
CA ARG A 400 -29.43 -3.24 5.84
C ARG A 400 -28.53 -2.58 4.81
N ALA A 401 -28.32 -3.26 3.69
CA ALA A 401 -27.59 -2.71 2.56
C ALA A 401 -28.18 -1.34 2.18
N ALA A 402 -27.30 -0.37 1.92
CA ALA A 402 -27.65 1.00 1.55
C ALA A 402 -28.37 1.08 0.19
#